data_AF-A0A7M2Z247-F1
#
_entry.id   AF-A0A7M2Z247-F1
#
_cell.length_a   1.000
_cell.length_b   1.000
_cell.length_c   1.000
_cell.angle_alpha   90.00
_cell.angle_beta   90.00
_cell.angle_gamma   90.00
#
_symmetry.space_group_name_H-M   'P 1'
#
loop_
_entity.id
_entity.type
_entity.pdbx_description
1 polymer ?
#
loop_
_entity_poly.entity_id
_entity_poly.type
_entity_poly.pdbx_seq_one_letter_code
_entity_poly.pdbx_strand_id
1 'polypeptide(L)'
;MTAIPEAIPQPEGRLRRLGLWLDDRFGLSALAYPVPAHANRLAYTLGGITLGSFLLLVATGVYLAQLYDPTPQGAHASVVQLSQESFASIVRSLHFWIAGIFMVTLTLHLLRTFATAAYKKRARACG
;
A
#
# COMPACT_ATOMS: atom_id res chain seq x y z
N MET A 1 41.10 -0.47 -6.17
CA MET A 1 41.01 -0.18 -4.73
C MET A 1 39.80 0.72 -4.49
N THR A 2 38.60 0.14 -4.50
CA THR A 2 37.40 0.64 -3.79
C THR A 2 36.58 -0.60 -3.45
N ALA A 3 36.44 -0.86 -2.16
CA ALA A 3 35.72 -2.00 -1.61
C ALA A 3 34.22 -1.88 -1.95
N ILE A 4 33.58 -2.99 -2.34
CA ILE A 4 32.13 -3.13 -2.19
C ILE A 4 31.90 -3.64 -0.75
N PRO A 5 31.14 -2.92 0.09
CA PRO A 5 30.94 -3.28 1.48
C PRO A 5 29.78 -4.27 1.66
N GLU A 6 29.83 -4.95 2.80
CA GLU A 6 28.74 -5.58 3.55
C GLU A 6 27.98 -6.76 2.91
N ALA A 7 28.34 -7.97 3.33
CA ALA A 7 27.44 -9.12 3.26
C ALA A 7 26.15 -8.81 4.06
N ILE A 8 24.98 -9.01 3.44
CA ILE A 8 23.67 -8.86 4.09
C ILE A 8 23.66 -9.73 5.37
N PRO A 9 23.43 -9.15 6.57
CA PRO A 9 23.37 -9.92 7.80
C PRO A 9 22.25 -10.96 7.69
N GLN A 10 22.63 -12.24 7.80
CA GLN A 10 21.68 -13.34 7.77
C GLN A 10 20.87 -13.32 9.08
N PRO A 11 19.54 -13.14 9.04
CA PRO A 11 18.75 -12.98 10.26
C PRO A 11 18.84 -14.22 11.15
N GLU A 12 19.17 -14.01 12.41
CA GLU A 12 19.42 -15.07 13.39
C GLU A 12 18.19 -15.98 13.58
N GLY A 13 18.44 -17.25 13.92
CA GLY A 13 17.57 -18.40 13.61
C GLY A 13 16.09 -18.33 14.02
N ARG A 14 15.69 -17.44 14.94
CA ARG A 14 14.28 -17.21 15.30
C ARG A 14 13.54 -16.39 14.25
N LEU A 15 14.16 -15.34 13.71
CA LEU A 15 13.61 -14.54 12.61
C LEU A 15 13.55 -15.34 11.32
N ARG A 16 14.57 -16.19 11.06
CA ARG A 16 14.55 -17.13 9.92
C ARG A 16 13.43 -18.16 10.04
N ARG A 17 13.18 -18.69 11.24
CA ARG A 17 12.10 -19.67 11.48
C ARG A 17 10.72 -19.04 11.31
N LEU A 18 10.52 -17.81 11.80
CA LEU A 18 9.29 -17.05 11.58
C LEU A 18 9.12 -16.70 10.09
N GLY A 19 10.19 -16.30 9.42
CA GLY A 19 10.19 -16.03 7.98
C GLY A 19 9.80 -17.25 7.16
N LEU A 20 10.38 -18.42 7.45
CA LEU A 20 10.03 -19.68 6.79
C LEU A 20 8.59 -20.13 7.09
N TRP A 21 8.10 -19.93 8.32
CA TRP A 21 6.71 -20.26 8.67
C TRP A 21 5.70 -19.32 7.97
N LEU A 22 6.00 -18.02 7.90
CA LEU A 22 5.21 -17.06 7.14
C LEU A 22 5.24 -17.38 5.65
N ASP A 23 6.40 -17.78 5.12
CA ASP A 23 6.55 -18.15 3.71
C ASP A 23 5.78 -19.43 3.35
N ASP A 24 5.84 -20.45 4.21
CA ASP A 24 5.06 -21.69 4.06
C ASP A 24 3.55 -21.43 4.07
N ARG A 25 3.11 -20.42 4.83
CA ARG A 25 1.68 -20.09 4.97
C ARG A 25 1.14 -19.12 3.92
N PHE A 26 1.93 -18.11 3.56
CA PHE A 26 1.52 -17.00 2.69
C PHE A 26 2.22 -16.97 1.33
N GLY A 27 3.26 -17.78 1.12
CA GLY A 27 4.01 -17.83 -0.15
C GLY A 27 4.65 -16.48 -0.49
N LEU A 28 5.20 -15.76 0.50
CA LEU A 28 5.75 -14.42 0.32
C LEU A 28 6.94 -14.40 -0.63
N SER A 29 7.68 -15.52 -0.73
CA SER A 29 8.77 -15.73 -1.68
C SER A 29 8.31 -15.67 -3.15
N ALA A 30 7.03 -15.97 -3.43
CA ALA A 30 6.46 -15.80 -4.77
C ALA A 30 6.30 -14.32 -5.17
N LEU A 31 6.28 -13.39 -4.20
CA LEU A 31 6.26 -11.95 -4.47
C LEU A 31 7.66 -11.42 -4.84
N ALA A 32 8.73 -12.16 -4.54
CA ALA A 32 10.12 -11.80 -4.83
C ALA A 32 10.50 -12.13 -6.29
N TYR A 33 9.68 -11.73 -7.26
CA TYR A 33 10.00 -11.87 -8.68
C TYR A 33 10.92 -10.72 -9.13
N PRO A 34 11.96 -10.97 -9.95
CA PRO A 34 12.83 -9.92 -10.46
C PRO A 34 12.04 -8.90 -11.28
N VAL A 35 11.97 -7.66 -10.78
CA VAL A 35 11.24 -6.57 -11.44
C VAL A 35 12.07 -6.03 -12.62
N PRO A 36 11.56 -6.10 -13.86
CA PRO A 36 12.27 -5.54 -15.02
C PRO A 36 12.39 -4.02 -14.94
N ALA A 37 13.50 -3.43 -15.41
CA ALA A 37 13.73 -1.97 -15.33
C ALA A 37 12.65 -1.12 -16.03
N HIS A 38 11.98 -1.66 -17.06
CA HIS A 38 10.88 -0.98 -17.74
C HIS A 38 9.59 -0.88 -16.91
N ALA A 39 9.48 -1.62 -15.81
CA ALA A 39 8.39 -1.53 -14.84
C ALA A 39 8.47 -0.26 -13.97
N ASN A 40 9.57 0.49 -14.02
CA ASN A 40 9.72 1.77 -13.32
C ASN A 40 9.10 2.97 -14.08
N ARG A 41 8.31 2.72 -15.13
CA ARG A 41 7.49 3.77 -15.76
C ARG A 41 6.31 4.10 -14.86
N LEU A 42 5.98 5.38 -14.72
CA LEU A 42 4.86 5.84 -13.86
C LEU A 42 3.56 5.06 -14.13
N ALA A 43 3.24 4.77 -15.39
CA ALA A 43 2.05 4.00 -15.76
C ALA A 43 2.03 2.55 -15.23
N TYR A 44 3.19 1.94 -15.00
CA TYR A 44 3.32 0.60 -14.40
C TYR A 44 3.33 0.67 -12.87
N THR A 45 3.85 1.73 -12.27
CA THR A 45 3.86 1.92 -10.80
C THR A 45 2.53 2.40 -10.24
N LEU A 46 1.59 2.87 -11.09
CA LEU A 46 0.24 3.30 -10.68
C LEU A 46 -0.46 2.29 -9.76
N GLY A 47 -0.39 0.99 -10.07
CA GLY A 47 -1.00 -0.05 -9.22
C GLY A 47 -0.36 -0.15 -7.84
N GLY A 48 0.96 0.00 -7.75
CA GLY A 48 1.69 0.04 -6.48
C GLY A 48 1.36 1.28 -5.66
N ILE A 49 1.22 2.44 -6.31
CA ILE A 49 0.81 3.68 -5.63
C ILE A 49 -0.63 3.57 -5.12
N THR A 50 -1.55 2.98 -5.90
CA THR A 50 -2.93 2.71 -5.46
C THR A 50 -2.96 1.77 -4.25
N LEU A 51 -2.19 0.68 -4.28
CA LEU A 51 -2.10 -0.23 -3.13
C LEU A 51 -1.49 0.45 -1.90
N GLY A 52 -0.40 1.20 -2.07
CA GLY A 52 0.26 1.93 -0.98
C GLY A 52 -0.65 2.98 -0.35
N SER A 53 -1.33 3.79 -1.17
CA SER A 53 -2.30 4.77 -0.68
C SER A 53 -3.51 4.12 -0.01
N PHE A 54 -4.01 2.99 -0.51
CA PHE A 54 -5.07 2.22 0.15
C PHE A 54 -4.67 1.74 1.54
N LEU A 55 -3.47 1.16 1.69
CA LEU A 55 -2.98 0.69 2.99
C LEU A 55 -2.83 1.85 4.00
N LEU A 56 -2.29 2.99 3.56
CA LEU A 56 -2.19 4.17 4.42
C LEU A 56 -3.59 4.73 4.77
N LEU A 57 -4.54 4.70 3.83
CA LEU A 57 -5.92 5.11 4.07
C LEU A 57 -6.58 4.24 5.14
N VAL A 58 -6.42 2.92 5.06
CA VAL A 58 -6.92 1.99 6.07
C VAL A 58 -6.25 2.23 7.43
N ALA A 59 -4.93 2.35 7.48
CA ALA A 59 -4.21 2.56 8.74
C ALA A 59 -4.66 3.85 9.45
N THR A 60 -4.73 4.96 8.71
CA THR A 60 -5.20 6.25 9.24
C THR A 60 -6.69 6.22 9.58
N GLY A 61 -7.51 5.53 8.79
CA GLY A 61 -8.94 5.37 9.04
C GLY A 61 -9.24 4.57 10.31
N VAL A 62 -8.51 3.47 10.55
CA VAL A 62 -8.63 2.67 11.78
C VAL A 62 -8.27 3.52 12.99
N TYR A 63 -7.20 4.31 12.92
CA TYR A 63 -6.82 5.23 14.00
C TYR A 63 -7.94 6.25 14.31
N LEU A 64 -8.49 6.90 13.27
CA LEU A 64 -9.56 7.89 13.46
C LEU A 64 -10.86 7.25 13.98
N ALA A 65 -11.16 6.02 13.55
CA ALA A 65 -12.35 5.29 13.98
C ALA A 65 -12.35 4.96 15.49
N GLN A 66 -11.16 4.84 16.12
CA GLN A 66 -11.06 4.63 17.56
C GLN A 66 -11.45 5.87 18.38
N LEU A 67 -11.37 7.06 17.79
CA LEU A 67 -11.65 8.34 18.45
C LEU A 67 -13.00 8.95 18.03
N TYR A 68 -13.65 8.38 17.02
CA TYR A 68 -14.90 8.88 16.46
C TYR A 68 -16.12 8.32 17.20
N ASP A 69 -17.07 9.20 17.53
CA ASP A 69 -18.38 8.80 18.07
C ASP A 69 -19.40 8.69 16.92
N PRO A 70 -19.89 7.48 16.59
CA PRO A 70 -20.81 7.27 15.48
C PRO A 70 -22.28 7.62 15.79
N THR A 71 -22.58 8.14 16.99
CA THR A 71 -23.94 8.57 17.33
C THR A 71 -24.29 9.90 16.65
N PRO A 72 -25.55 10.11 16.21
CA PRO A 72 -25.96 11.38 15.60
C PRO A 72 -25.72 12.60 16.49
N GLN A 73 -25.79 12.41 17.80
CA GLN A 73 -25.61 13.48 18.80
C GLN A 73 -24.12 13.79 19.03
N GLY A 74 -23.23 12.79 18.98
CA GLY A 74 -21.79 12.91 19.25
C GLY A 74 -20.89 13.09 18.01
N ALA A 75 -21.39 12.81 16.81
CA ALA A 75 -20.62 12.81 15.57
C ALA A 75 -19.91 14.15 15.28
N HIS A 76 -20.59 15.27 15.47
CA HIS A 76 -19.98 16.58 15.24
C HIS A 76 -18.97 16.94 16.34
N ALA A 77 -19.34 16.70 17.59
CA ALA A 77 -18.50 17.01 18.74
C ALA A 77 -17.18 16.23 18.72
N SER A 78 -17.22 14.94 18.38
CA SER A 78 -16.02 14.10 18.28
C SER A 78 -15.05 14.63 17.21
N VAL A 79 -15.53 14.98 16.01
CA VAL A 79 -14.67 15.55 14.95
C VAL A 79 -14.04 16.88 15.35
N VAL A 80 -14.77 17.73 16.10
CA VAL A 80 -14.23 18.98 16.64
C VAL A 80 -13.10 18.68 17.62
N GLN A 81 -13.28 17.72 18.54
CA GLN A 81 -12.24 17.30 19.48
C GLN A 81 -10.99 16.76 18.76
N LEU A 82 -11.17 15.91 17.75
CA LEU A 82 -10.06 15.42 16.91
C LEU A 82 -9.30 16.56 16.21
N SER A 83 -9.97 17.67 15.91
CA SER A 83 -9.36 18.81 15.23
C SER A 83 -8.57 19.72 16.18
N GLN A 84 -8.87 19.71 17.47
CA GLN A 84 -8.13 20.46 18.49
C GLN A 84 -6.84 19.73 18.92
N GLU A 85 -6.83 18.39 18.82
CA GLU A 85 -5.66 17.58 19.11
C GLU A 85 -4.63 17.64 17.97
N SER A 86 -3.41 18.07 18.28
CA SER A 86 -2.35 18.32 17.29
C SER A 86 -2.07 17.11 16.38
N PHE A 87 -1.95 15.91 16.96
CA PHE A 87 -1.64 14.71 16.18
C PHE A 87 -2.84 14.19 15.39
N ALA A 88 -4.03 14.13 16.02
CA ALA A 88 -5.24 13.65 15.35
C ALA A 88 -5.66 14.57 14.18
N SER A 89 -5.45 15.88 14.30
CA SER A 89 -5.70 16.85 13.23
C SER A 89 -4.79 16.63 12.01
N ILE A 90 -3.51 16.31 12.24
CA ILE A 90 -2.58 15.94 11.18
C ILE A 90 -3.01 14.63 10.51
N VAL A 91 -3.34 13.60 11.30
CA VAL A 91 -3.77 12.30 10.76
C VAL A 91 -5.07 12.43 9.96
N ARG A 92 -6.03 13.26 10.42
CA ARG A 92 -7.27 13.55 9.71
C ARG A 92 -7.01 14.22 8.36
N SER A 93 -6.13 15.22 8.35
CA SER A 93 -5.73 15.91 7.11
C SER A 93 -5.03 14.95 6.15
N LEU A 94 -4.12 14.13 6.68
CA LEU A 94 -3.42 13.10 5.91
C LEU A 94 -4.42 12.09 5.31
N HIS A 95 -5.40 11.62 6.08
CA HIS A 95 -6.44 10.70 5.60
C HIS A 95 -7.22 11.30 4.43
N PHE A 96 -7.60 12.59 4.52
CA PHE A 96 -8.29 13.29 3.43
C PHE A 96 -7.43 13.39 2.16
N TRP A 97 -6.16 13.80 2.27
CA TRP A 97 -5.27 13.92 1.11
C TRP A 97 -4.95 12.56 0.48
N ILE A 98 -4.75 11.52 1.30
CA ILE A 98 -4.52 10.15 0.82
C ILE A 98 -5.75 9.63 0.08
N ALA A 99 -6.97 9.91 0.57
CA ALA A 99 -8.19 9.52 -0.14
C ALA A 99 -8.23 10.11 -1.57
N GLY A 100 -7.82 11.37 -1.73
CA GLY A 100 -7.70 12.01 -3.06
C GLY A 100 -6.67 11.31 -3.96
N ILE A 101 -5.47 11.03 -3.43
CA ILE A 101 -4.41 10.32 -4.17
C ILE A 101 -4.88 8.91 -4.56
N PHE A 102 -5.52 8.19 -3.64
CA PHE A 102 -6.07 6.86 -3.89
C PHE A 102 -7.10 6.89 -5.03
N MET A 103 -8.08 7.80 -4.98
CA MET A 103 -9.11 7.90 -6.01
C MET A 103 -8.55 8.24 -7.40
N VAL A 104 -7.61 9.19 -7.48
CA VAL A 104 -6.97 9.58 -8.75
C VAL A 104 -6.15 8.41 -9.31
N THR A 105 -5.31 7.79 -8.48
CA THR A 105 -4.42 6.71 -8.93
C THR A 105 -5.20 5.44 -9.28
N LEU A 106 -6.25 5.10 -8.54
CA LEU A 106 -7.17 4.00 -8.86
C LEU A 106 -7.81 4.21 -10.24
N THR A 107 -8.32 5.41 -10.49
CA THR A 107 -8.96 5.74 -11.77
C THR A 107 -7.95 5.61 -12.92
N LEU A 108 -6.75 6.17 -12.77
CA LEU A 108 -5.69 6.08 -13.77
C LEU A 108 -5.20 4.63 -13.97
N HIS A 109 -5.09 3.85 -12.88
CA HIS A 109 -4.71 2.45 -12.93
C HIS A 109 -5.73 1.64 -13.73
N LEU A 110 -7.02 1.78 -13.42
CA LEU A 110 -8.10 1.12 -14.14
C LEU A 110 -8.11 1.52 -15.63
N LEU A 111 -8.06 2.82 -15.92
CA LEU A 111 -8.00 3.33 -17.29
C LEU A 111 -6.83 2.70 -18.08
N ARG A 112 -5.64 2.65 -17.47
CA ARG A 112 -4.46 2.03 -18.07
C ARG A 112 -4.65 0.53 -18.31
N THR A 113 -5.25 -0.21 -17.36
CA THR A 113 -5.51 -1.65 -17.54
C THR A 113 -6.49 -1.93 -18.68
N PHE A 114 -7.49 -1.05 -18.90
CA PHE A 114 -8.41 -1.14 -20.02
C PHE A 114 -7.73 -0.78 -21.35
N ALA A 115 -7.01 0.34 -21.40
CA ALA A 115 -6.31 0.81 -22.61
C ALA A 115 -5.23 -0.17 -23.09
N THR A 116 -4.54 -0.85 -22.17
CA THR A 116 -3.52 -1.86 -22.50
C THR A 116 -4.10 -3.27 -22.67
N ALA A 117 -5.42 -3.43 -22.54
CA ALA A 117 -6.11 -4.73 -22.54
C ALA A 117 -5.44 -5.77 -21.61
N ALA A 118 -4.87 -5.32 -20.49
CA ALA A 118 -4.10 -6.17 -19.58
C ALA A 118 -4.97 -7.25 -18.91
N TYR A 119 -6.29 -7.05 -18.87
CA TYR A 119 -7.28 -8.03 -18.40
C TYR A 119 -7.51 -9.17 -19.40
N LYS A 120 -7.14 -8.99 -20.68
CA LYS A 120 -7.35 -10.00 -21.71
C LYS A 120 -6.32 -11.11 -21.54
N LYS A 121 -6.80 -12.35 -21.37
CA LYS A 121 -5.96 -13.55 -21.35
C LYS A 121 -5.20 -13.63 -22.67
N ARG A 122 -3.86 -13.67 -22.61
CA ARG A 122 -3.06 -14.02 -23.79
C ARG A 122 -3.41 -15.45 -24.18
N ALA A 123 -4.10 -15.63 -25.31
CA ALA A 123 -4.19 -16.93 -25.95
C ALA A 123 -2.75 -17.34 -26.28
N ARG A 124 -2.32 -18.50 -25.78
CA ARG A 124 -0.96 -19.01 -26.03
C ARG A 124 -0.77 -19.05 -27.55
N ALA A 125 0.24 -18.35 -28.06
CA ALA A 125 0.73 -18.60 -29.39
C ALA A 125 1.27 -20.03 -29.37
N CYS A 126 0.53 -20.94 -30.00
CA CYS A 126 1.00 -22.28 -30.31
C CYS A 126 1.96 -22.11 -31.49
N GLY A 127 3.21 -22.50 -31.29
CA GLY A 127 4.28 -22.52 -32.29
C GLY A 127 5.33 -23.50 -31.82
#